data_AF-Q6J0T6-F1
#
_entry.id   AF-Q6J0T6-F1
#
_cell.length_a   1.000
_cell.length_b   1.000
_cell.length_c   1.000
_cell.angle_alpha   90.00
_cell.angle_beta   90.00
_cell.angle_gamma   90.00
#
_symmetry.space_group_name_H-M   'P 1'
#
loop_
_entity.id
_entity.type
_entity.pdbx_description
1 polymer ?
#
loop_
_entity_poly.entity_id
_entity_poly.type
_entity_poly.pdbx_seq_one_letter_code
_entity_poly.pdbx_strand_id
1 'polypeptide(L)'
;VRRELGDNYCYYQPNYDNLQGAFPWARESLQKHAADPREYVYTKEQLEKGQTYDELWNASQHEMVHHGKMHGFMRMYWAKKILEWTPSPEEALAIAIELNDKYEIDGRDPNGFVGCMW
;
A
#
# COMPACT_ATOMS: atom_id res chain seq x y z
N VAL A 1 21.05 0.99 -5.17
CA VAL A 1 20.44 2.04 -4.30
C VAL A 1 19.07 1.62 -3.79
N ARG A 2 17.97 1.65 -4.57
CA ARG A 2 16.62 1.40 -4.03
C ARG A 2 16.43 0.03 -3.37
N ARG A 3 16.87 -1.05 -4.01
CA ARG A 3 16.73 -2.42 -3.49
C ARG A 3 17.36 -2.60 -2.10
N GLU A 4 18.64 -2.24 -1.98
CA GLU A 4 19.40 -2.39 -0.73
C GLU A 4 18.98 -1.38 0.35
N LEU A 5 18.36 -0.25 -0.05
CA LEU A 5 17.70 0.64 0.90
C LEU A 5 16.43 -0.01 1.50
N GLY A 6 15.73 -0.84 0.71
CA GLY A 6 14.66 -1.71 1.20
C GLY A 6 15.13 -2.60 2.34
N ASP A 7 16.21 -3.35 2.10
CA ASP A 7 16.84 -4.21 3.09
C ASP A 7 17.29 -3.42 4.33
N ASN A 8 17.93 -2.26 4.12
CA ASN A 8 18.38 -1.38 5.20
C ASN A 8 17.22 -0.96 6.12
N TYR A 9 16.10 -0.52 5.54
CA TYR A 9 14.95 -0.11 6.31
C TYR A 9 14.38 -1.27 7.14
N CYS A 10 14.10 -2.41 6.51
CA CYS A 10 13.56 -3.59 7.21
C CYS A 10 14.52 -4.15 8.27
N TYR A 11 15.83 -3.99 8.08
CA TYR A 11 16.83 -4.42 9.07
C TYR A 11 16.87 -3.50 10.30
N TYR A 12 16.84 -2.18 10.10
CA TYR A 12 17.02 -1.21 11.19
C TYR A 12 15.72 -0.69 11.83
N GLN A 13 14.57 -0.89 11.18
CA GLN A 13 13.25 -0.51 11.69
C GLN A 13 12.42 -1.76 11.99
N PRO A 14 12.31 -2.20 13.25
CA PRO A 14 11.51 -3.38 13.61
C PRO A 14 10.02 -3.25 13.26
N ASN A 15 9.50 -2.02 13.18
CA ASN A 15 8.12 -1.72 12.80
C ASN A 15 7.98 -1.43 11.30
N TYR A 16 8.72 -2.12 10.44
CA TYR A 16 8.79 -1.82 9.00
C TYR A 16 7.46 -2.01 8.25
N ASP A 17 6.51 -2.73 8.85
CA ASP A 17 5.23 -3.13 8.28
C ASP A 17 4.03 -2.38 8.89
N ASN A 18 4.29 -1.38 9.72
CA ASN A 18 3.23 -0.61 10.36
C ASN A 18 3.60 0.87 10.52
N LEU A 19 2.60 1.71 10.80
CA LEU A 19 2.80 3.16 10.84
C LEU A 19 3.83 3.62 11.87
N GLN A 20 4.13 2.85 12.92
CA GLN A 20 5.17 3.23 13.88
C GLN A 20 6.57 3.28 13.25
N GLY A 21 6.78 2.56 12.14
CA GLY A 21 8.02 2.63 11.37
C GLY A 21 8.14 3.86 10.47
N ALA A 22 7.07 4.62 10.27
CA ALA A 22 7.09 5.83 9.45
C ALA A 22 7.76 7.01 10.19
N PHE A 23 8.36 7.91 9.40
CA PHE A 23 8.96 9.12 9.95
C PHE A 23 7.93 9.98 10.71
N PRO A 24 8.34 10.71 11.78
CA PRO A 24 7.42 11.51 12.59
C PRO A 24 6.53 12.47 11.80
N TRP A 25 7.08 13.18 10.82
CA TRP A 25 6.33 14.13 9.99
C TRP A 25 5.16 13.47 9.24
N ALA A 26 5.34 12.23 8.78
CA ALA A 26 4.30 11.49 8.06
C ALA A 26 3.19 11.06 9.02
N ARG A 27 3.56 10.51 10.19
CA ARG A 27 2.62 10.13 11.25
C ARG A 27 1.81 11.33 11.74
N GLU A 28 2.46 12.45 12.00
CA GLU A 28 1.82 13.69 12.44
C GLU A 28 0.85 14.24 11.40
N SER A 29 1.25 14.22 10.11
CA SER A 29 0.37 14.65 9.02
C SER A 29 -0.84 13.73 8.87
N LEU A 30 -0.65 12.41 8.87
CA LEU A 30 -1.75 11.44 8.81
C LEU A 30 -2.72 11.60 9.98
N GLN A 31 -2.20 11.76 11.20
CA GLN A 31 -3.01 11.98 12.40
C GLN A 31 -3.84 13.27 12.30
N LYS A 32 -3.26 14.35 11.77
CA LYS A 32 -3.96 15.63 11.57
C LYS A 32 -5.16 15.49 10.61
N HIS A 33 -5.06 14.59 9.64
CA HIS A 33 -6.07 14.34 8.61
C HIS A 33 -6.92 13.08 8.87
N ALA A 34 -6.86 12.52 10.09
CA ALA A 34 -7.58 11.30 10.44
C ALA A 34 -9.11 11.48 10.48
N ALA A 35 -9.59 12.70 10.76
CA ALA A 35 -11.01 13.02 10.80
C ALA A 35 -11.57 13.58 9.49
N ASP A 36 -10.73 13.70 8.45
CA ASP A 36 -11.18 14.19 7.15
C ASP A 36 -12.15 13.19 6.53
N PRO A 37 -13.32 13.63 6.01
CA PRO A 37 -14.24 12.74 5.34
C PRO A 37 -13.58 12.14 4.08
N ARG A 38 -13.73 10.83 3.89
CA ARG A 38 -13.32 10.14 2.66
C ARG A 38 -14.46 10.16 1.65
N GLU A 39 -14.15 10.54 0.41
CA GLU A 39 -15.14 10.57 -0.68
C GLU A 39 -15.65 9.15 -1.01
N TYR A 40 -14.73 8.18 -0.98
CA TYR A 40 -15.01 6.76 -1.16
C TYR A 40 -14.40 5.96 -0.01
N VAL A 41 -15.09 4.90 0.39
CA VAL A 41 -14.56 3.91 1.34
C VAL A 41 -14.87 2.54 0.78
N TYR A 42 -13.82 1.79 0.44
CA TYR A 42 -13.94 0.44 -0.08
C TYR A 42 -13.56 -0.59 0.98
N THR A 43 -14.29 -1.70 0.98
CA THR A 43 -13.88 -2.89 1.74
C THR A 43 -12.67 -3.53 1.08
N LYS A 44 -11.88 -4.29 1.85
CA LYS A 44 -10.79 -5.10 1.31
C LYS A 44 -11.25 -6.00 0.16
N GLU A 45 -12.43 -6.60 0.26
CA GLU A 45 -12.97 -7.49 -0.78
C GLU A 45 -13.25 -6.73 -2.10
N GLN A 46 -13.77 -5.50 -2.03
CA GLN A 46 -13.97 -4.66 -3.21
C GLN A 46 -12.64 -4.25 -3.84
N LEU A 47 -11.66 -3.85 -3.02
CA LEU A 47 -10.31 -3.52 -3.49
C LEU A 47 -9.66 -4.74 -4.14
N GLU A 48 -9.68 -5.90 -3.49
CA GLU A 48 -9.10 -7.15 -3.99
C GLU A 48 -9.67 -7.56 -5.36
N LYS A 49 -10.98 -7.38 -5.54
CA LYS A 49 -11.71 -7.72 -6.78
C LYS A 49 -11.62 -6.65 -7.86
N GLY A 50 -10.96 -5.51 -7.62
CA GLY A 50 -10.91 -4.40 -8.59
C GLY A 50 -12.28 -3.76 -8.81
N GLN A 51 -13.04 -3.53 -7.73
CA GLN A 51 -14.41 -3.00 -7.77
C GLN A 51 -14.49 -1.57 -7.25
N THR A 52 -13.62 -0.70 -7.78
CA THR A 52 -13.65 0.74 -7.50
C THR A 52 -14.29 1.50 -8.65
N TYR A 53 -14.54 2.79 -8.45
CA TYR A 53 -14.99 3.68 -9.51
C TYR A 53 -13.89 3.98 -10.53
N ASP A 54 -12.61 3.79 -10.16
CA ASP A 54 -11.45 4.16 -10.96
C ASP A 54 -10.98 2.96 -11.80
N GLU A 55 -11.28 3.02 -13.10
CA GLU A 55 -10.92 1.97 -14.05
C GLU A 55 -9.41 1.74 -14.14
N LEU A 56 -8.58 2.77 -13.94
CA LEU A 56 -7.12 2.64 -13.95
C LEU A 56 -6.63 1.86 -12.72
N TRP A 57 -7.24 2.11 -11.56
CA TRP A 57 -6.94 1.36 -10.34
C TRP A 57 -7.38 -0.10 -10.47
N ASN A 58 -8.58 -0.34 -10.98
CA ASN A 58 -9.08 -1.69 -11.23
C ASN A 58 -8.18 -2.45 -12.20
N ALA A 59 -7.74 -1.83 -13.29
CA ALA A 59 -6.80 -2.44 -14.25
C ALA A 59 -5.46 -2.81 -13.60
N SER A 60 -4.94 -1.95 -12.72
CA SER A 60 -3.70 -2.20 -11.96
C SER A 60 -3.86 -3.41 -11.03
N GLN A 61 -4.97 -3.46 -10.28
CA GLN A 61 -5.31 -4.60 -9.43
C GLN A 61 -5.44 -5.90 -10.23
N HIS A 62 -6.10 -5.86 -11.40
CA HIS A 62 -6.24 -7.02 -12.26
C HIS A 62 -4.90 -7.49 -12.86
N GLU A 63 -3.99 -6.59 -13.22
CA GLU A 63 -2.64 -6.96 -13.63
C GLU A 63 -1.92 -7.74 -12.52
N MET A 64 -1.98 -7.24 -11.28
CA MET A 64 -1.42 -7.94 -10.12
C MET A 64 -2.05 -9.32 -9.92
N VAL A 65 -3.39 -9.41 -9.91
CA VAL A 65 -4.12 -10.66 -9.62
C VAL A 65 -3.90 -11.72 -10.71
N HIS A 66 -3.86 -11.33 -11.98
CA HIS A 66 -3.81 -12.29 -13.09
C HIS A 66 -2.39 -12.58 -13.57
N HIS A 67 -1.47 -11.62 -13.49
CA HIS A 67 -0.09 -11.81 -13.96
C HIS A 67 0.91 -11.99 -12.81
N GLY A 68 0.51 -11.69 -11.57
CA GLY A 68 1.38 -11.74 -10.41
C GLY A 68 2.51 -10.71 -10.42
N LYS A 69 2.40 -9.68 -11.28
CA LYS A 69 3.43 -8.65 -11.44
C LYS A 69 2.85 -7.32 -11.93
N MET A 70 2.40 -6.46 -11.01
CA MET A 70 1.94 -5.12 -11.38
C MET A 70 3.12 -4.27 -11.86
N HIS A 71 2.90 -3.44 -12.89
CA HIS A 71 3.89 -2.49 -13.36
C HIS A 71 4.33 -1.55 -12.22
N GLY A 72 5.63 -1.36 -12.02
CA GLY A 72 6.17 -0.66 -10.84
C GLY A 72 5.70 0.79 -10.70
N PHE A 73 5.40 1.47 -11.82
CA PHE A 73 4.77 2.80 -11.77
C PHE A 73 3.36 2.75 -11.18
N MET A 74 2.59 1.73 -11.54
CA MET A 74 1.22 1.55 -11.08
C MET A 74 1.16 1.14 -9.62
N ARG A 75 2.15 0.41 -9.08
CA ARG A 75 2.21 0.08 -7.65
C ARG A 75 2.18 1.31 -6.74
N MET A 76 2.88 2.38 -7.11
CA MET A 76 2.87 3.64 -6.35
C MET A 76 1.48 4.29 -6.35
N TYR A 77 0.84 4.36 -7.53
CA TYR A 77 -0.50 4.90 -7.67
C TYR A 77 -1.53 4.04 -6.91
N TRP A 78 -1.44 2.73 -7.06
CA TRP A 78 -2.31 1.74 -6.44
C TRP A 78 -2.30 1.84 -4.91
N ALA A 79 -1.11 1.86 -4.29
CA ALA A 79 -0.99 1.93 -2.82
C ALA A 79 -1.50 3.27 -2.27
N LYS A 80 -1.24 4.39 -2.96
CA LYS A 80 -1.71 5.72 -2.54
C LYS A 80 -3.23 5.85 -2.64
N LYS A 81 -3.88 5.19 -3.60
CA LYS A 81 -5.34 5.13 -3.70
C LYS A 81 -5.98 4.27 -2.61
N ILE A 82 -5.32 3.20 -2.15
CA ILE A 82 -5.79 2.45 -0.97
C ILE A 82 -5.83 3.37 0.26
N LEU A 83 -4.81 4.21 0.48
CA LEU A 83 -4.83 5.20 1.56
C LEU A 83 -5.99 6.21 1.44
N GLU A 84 -6.28 6.65 0.23
CA GLU A 84 -7.35 7.61 -0.03
C GLU A 84 -8.75 7.01 0.19
N TRP A 85 -8.93 5.70 -0.03
CA TRP A 85 -10.23 5.04 -0.05
C TRP A 85 -10.46 4.03 1.07
N THR A 86 -9.73 4.17 2.18
CA THR A 86 -9.88 3.35 3.39
C THR A 86 -10.14 4.22 4.61
N PRO A 87 -10.74 3.67 5.68
CA PRO A 87 -11.08 4.45 6.88
C PRO A 87 -9.86 5.04 7.61
N SER A 88 -8.71 4.36 7.57
CA SER A 88 -7.52 4.79 8.29
C SER A 88 -6.23 4.39 7.57
N PRO A 89 -5.11 5.11 7.80
CA PRO A 89 -3.81 4.74 7.24
C PRO A 89 -3.30 3.38 7.73
N GLU A 90 -3.68 2.94 8.94
CA GLU A 90 -3.35 1.61 9.45
C GLU A 90 -4.05 0.51 8.63
N GLU A 91 -5.34 0.71 8.33
CA GLU A 91 -6.11 -0.23 7.51
C GLU A 91 -5.61 -0.20 6.06
N ALA A 92 -5.29 0.99 5.53
CA ALA A 92 -4.71 1.14 4.21
C ALA A 92 -3.43 0.32 4.04
N LEU A 93 -2.50 0.48 4.98
CA LEU A 93 -1.21 -0.18 4.94
C LEU A 93 -1.36 -1.70 5.08
N ALA A 94 -2.22 -2.14 5.99
CA ALA A 94 -2.50 -3.57 6.17
C ALA A 94 -3.09 -4.20 4.90
N ILE A 95 -4.04 -3.53 4.24
CA ILE A 95 -4.62 -4.00 2.98
C ILE A 95 -3.57 -4.01 1.86
N ALA A 96 -2.76 -2.95 1.73
CA ALA A 96 -1.73 -2.86 0.70
C ALA A 96 -0.68 -3.98 0.84
N ILE A 97 -0.20 -4.24 2.06
CA ILE A 97 0.73 -5.33 2.35
C ILE A 97 0.09 -6.68 2.07
N GLU A 98 -1.13 -6.93 2.56
CA GLU A 98 -1.80 -8.22 2.37
C GLU A 98 -2.01 -8.54 0.88
N LEU A 99 -2.47 -7.58 0.08
CA LEU A 99 -2.70 -7.80 -1.34
C LEU A 99 -1.39 -7.93 -2.13
N ASN A 100 -0.37 -7.13 -1.81
CA ASN A 100 0.96 -7.27 -2.41
C ASN A 100 1.52 -8.68 -2.13
N ASP A 101 1.51 -9.11 -0.87
CA ASP A 101 2.12 -10.38 -0.48
C ASP A 101 1.33 -11.61 -0.96
N LYS A 102 0.03 -11.45 -1.18
CA LYS A 102 -0.84 -12.51 -1.71
C LYS A 102 -0.63 -12.75 -3.20
N TYR A 103 -0.47 -11.69 -4.00
CA TYR A 103 -0.53 -11.78 -5.46
C TYR A 103 0.80 -11.54 -6.16
N GLU A 104 1.68 -10.68 -5.63
CA GLU A 104 2.94 -10.37 -6.28
C GLU A 104 3.91 -11.55 -6.15
N ILE A 105 4.44 -12.01 -7.29
CA ILE A 105 5.48 -13.06 -7.32
C ILE A 105 6.77 -12.59 -6.65
N ASP A 106 6.98 -11.27 -6.60
CA ASP A 106 8.07 -10.58 -5.91
C ASP A 106 7.65 -9.95 -4.57
N GLY A 107 6.47 -10.33 -4.04
CA GLY A 107 5.99 -9.92 -2.72
C GLY A 107 6.68 -10.66 -1.55
N ARG A 108 6.29 -10.34 -0.31
CA ARG A 108 6.94 -10.83 0.93
C ARG A 108 8.45 -10.54 0.95
N ASP A 109 8.79 -9.37 0.44
CA ASP A 109 10.16 -8.89 0.23
C ASP A 109 10.32 -7.50 0.87
N PRO A 110 11.50 -7.12 1.38
CA PRO A 110 11.75 -5.78 1.91
C PRO A 110 11.30 -4.64 0.97
N ASN A 111 11.42 -4.82 -0.34
CA ASN A 111 10.96 -3.82 -1.31
C ASN A 111 9.43 -3.71 -1.38
N GLY A 112 8.69 -4.78 -1.08
CA GLY A 112 7.23 -4.76 -0.98
C GLY A 112 6.78 -3.92 0.22
N PHE A 113 7.34 -4.18 1.41
CA PHE A 113 7.05 -3.41 2.62
C PHE A 113 7.43 -1.93 2.44
N VAL A 114 8.67 -1.66 2.01
CA VAL A 114 9.13 -0.28 1.79
C VAL A 114 8.36 0.41 0.67
N GLY A 115 7.94 -0.34 -0.36
CA GLY A 115 7.09 0.17 -1.43
C GLY A 115 5.71 0.62 -0.92
N CYS A 116 5.10 -0.13 -0.01
CA CYS A 116 3.83 0.24 0.63
C CYS A 116 4.00 1.41 1.62
N MET A 117 5.16 1.50 2.28
CA MET A 117 5.49 2.57 3.23
C MET A 117 5.90 3.91 2.58
N TRP A 118 6.11 3.95 1.26
CA TRP A 118 6.60 5.11 0.50
C TRP A 118 5.49 5.93 -0.19
#